data_AF-A0A812UB57-F1
#
_entry.id   AF-A0A812UB57-F1
#
_cell.length_a   1.000
_cell.length_b   1.000
_cell.length_c   1.000
_cell.angle_alpha   90.00
_cell.angle_beta   90.00
_cell.angle_gamma   90.00
#
_symmetry.space_group_name_H-M   'P 1'
#
loop_
_entity.id
_entity.type
_entity.pdbx_description
1 polymer ?
#
loop_
_entity_poly.entity_id
_entity_poly.type
_entity_poly.pdbx_seq_one_letter_code
_entity_poly.pdbx_strand_id
1 'polypeptide(L)'
;MANSSDSLASLQACRSMLRGIFKLLRLPLGQHDAKDDRPWLFPVKLKSQDEDQDLLGTMPDRVVGLCSRANAEALDLKLFWKGQGQLKCVCLLMTKEGKYLRHVWEGDSHFEGIQYTAHQPRSLQASEIDGDDEEEFLHLSTVAGDSMSLHLGRLQENVFACIFALVGTDDGLAFASDDVLQQFQELTMALHPAQSQEVIFTYRQGALRKECNIITSLCLYRGPHHTWRLEPMQLHLFSMRANKADLDPASAAEEVAHFVASKVRWLMKDRCWKVASDERGLHLPGNNNC
;
A
#
# COMPACT_ATOMS: atom_id res chain seq x y z
N MET A 1 -6.83 -27.65 -33.98
CA MET A 1 -7.89 -26.94 -33.25
C MET A 1 -8.10 -27.68 -31.94
N ALA A 2 -7.51 -27.20 -30.84
CA ALA A 2 -7.62 -27.84 -29.53
C ALA A 2 -8.89 -27.31 -28.82
N ASN A 3 -9.72 -28.23 -28.33
CA ASN A 3 -11.04 -27.96 -27.77
C ASN A 3 -10.95 -27.14 -26.47
N SER A 4 -11.59 -25.97 -26.45
CA SER A 4 -11.69 -25.05 -25.30
C SER A 4 -12.46 -25.63 -24.11
N SER A 5 -13.21 -26.72 -24.29
CA SER A 5 -13.92 -27.43 -23.23
C SER A 5 -12.99 -28.16 -22.26
N ASP A 6 -11.86 -28.66 -22.75
CA ASP A 6 -10.95 -29.50 -21.97
C ASP A 6 -10.10 -28.67 -21.01
N SER A 7 -9.84 -27.40 -21.34
CA SER A 7 -9.09 -26.49 -20.45
C SER A 7 -9.92 -26.06 -19.24
N LEU A 8 -11.23 -25.88 -19.41
CA LEU A 8 -12.14 -25.45 -18.36
C LEU A 8 -12.40 -26.56 -17.34
N ALA A 9 -12.56 -27.80 -17.83
CA ALA A 9 -12.64 -28.99 -16.99
C ALA A 9 -11.34 -29.22 -16.20
N SER A 10 -10.18 -29.02 -16.84
CA SER A 10 -8.86 -29.16 -16.21
C SER A 10 -8.62 -28.11 -15.13
N LEU A 11 -9.02 -26.85 -15.35
CA LEU A 11 -8.96 -25.78 -14.36
C LEU A 11 -9.87 -26.06 -13.16
N GLN A 12 -11.05 -26.61 -13.39
CA GLN A 12 -12.01 -26.96 -12.33
C GLN A 12 -11.54 -28.17 -11.50
N ALA A 13 -10.87 -29.14 -12.14
CA ALA A 13 -10.21 -30.25 -11.47
C ALA A 13 -9.04 -29.77 -10.58
N CYS A 14 -8.19 -28.88 -11.10
CA CYS A 14 -7.11 -28.25 -10.31
C CYS A 14 -7.64 -27.49 -9.08
N ARG A 15 -8.72 -26.70 -9.24
CA ARG A 15 -9.35 -25.99 -8.12
C ARG A 15 -9.90 -26.94 -7.05
N SER A 16 -10.52 -28.03 -7.47
CA SER A 16 -11.10 -29.02 -6.55
C SER A 16 -10.02 -29.79 -5.80
N MET A 17 -8.91 -30.12 -6.49
CA MET A 17 -7.76 -30.78 -5.89
C MET A 17 -7.07 -29.87 -4.85
N LEU A 18 -6.84 -28.60 -5.17
CA LEU A 18 -6.26 -27.63 -4.24
C LEU A 18 -7.13 -27.46 -2.98
N ARG A 19 -8.47 -27.40 -3.13
CA ARG A 19 -9.40 -27.37 -1.98
C ARG A 19 -9.29 -28.64 -1.12
N GLY A 20 -9.16 -29.81 -1.75
CA GLY A 20 -8.93 -31.08 -1.04
C GLY A 20 -7.63 -31.09 -0.25
N ILE A 21 -6.54 -30.58 -0.84
CA ILE A 21 -5.22 -30.47 -0.20
C ILE A 21 -5.29 -29.50 1.00
N PHE A 22 -5.91 -28.33 0.85
CA PHE A 22 -6.07 -27.39 1.97
C PHE A 22 -6.87 -27.97 3.13
N LYS A 23 -7.91 -28.77 2.83
CA LYS A 23 -8.72 -29.46 3.85
C LYS A 23 -7.95 -30.58 4.56
N LEU A 24 -7.09 -31.30 3.83
CA LEU A 24 -6.24 -32.37 4.39
C LEU A 24 -5.10 -31.82 5.26
N LEU A 25 -4.56 -30.67 4.91
CA LEU A 25 -3.42 -30.06 5.61
C LEU A 25 -3.78 -29.43 6.97
N ARG A 26 -5.06 -29.43 7.38
CA ARG A 26 -5.55 -28.74 8.60
C ARG A 26 -4.96 -27.35 8.76
N LEU A 27 -4.70 -26.65 7.65
CA LEU A 27 -4.38 -25.23 7.71
C LEU A 27 -5.61 -24.57 8.35
N PRO A 28 -5.44 -23.75 9.40
CA PRO A 28 -6.57 -23.13 10.06
C PRO A 28 -7.24 -22.18 9.07
N LEU A 29 -8.29 -22.66 8.41
CA LEU A 29 -9.40 -21.81 8.06
C LEU A 29 -10.02 -21.50 9.43
N GLY A 30 -9.63 -20.34 9.99
CA GLY A 30 -9.94 -19.95 11.35
C GLY A 30 -11.37 -20.32 11.72
N GLN A 31 -11.51 -21.17 12.72
CA GLN A 31 -12.74 -21.24 13.49
C GLN A 31 -12.69 -20.03 14.41
N HIS A 32 -13.19 -18.89 13.93
CA HIS A 32 -13.61 -17.80 14.80
C HIS A 32 -15.10 -17.99 15.12
N ASP A 33 -15.47 -17.64 16.34
CA ASP A 33 -16.76 -17.97 16.91
C ASP A 33 -17.93 -17.40 16.09
N ALA A 34 -18.88 -18.29 15.81
CA ALA A 34 -20.11 -17.99 15.10
C ALA A 34 -20.95 -16.95 15.85
N LYS A 35 -20.91 -15.70 15.39
CA LYS A 35 -22.09 -14.82 15.35
C LYS A 35 -22.07 -13.69 14.33
N ASP A 36 -20.97 -13.43 13.62
CA ASP A 36 -20.99 -12.55 12.44
C ASP A 36 -19.79 -12.75 11.50
N ASP A 37 -19.54 -14.01 11.15
CA ASP A 37 -18.32 -14.50 10.51
C ASP A 37 -18.29 -14.27 8.97
N ARG A 38 -18.87 -13.15 8.50
CA ARG A 38 -18.66 -12.72 7.12
C ARG A 38 -17.35 -11.94 7.06
N PRO A 39 -16.43 -12.25 6.12
CA PRO A 39 -15.25 -11.41 5.92
C PRO A 39 -15.76 -9.99 5.62
N TRP A 40 -15.31 -8.98 6.37
CA TRP A 40 -15.77 -7.59 6.21
C TRP A 40 -14.80 -6.76 5.36
N LEU A 41 -13.63 -7.30 5.06
CA LEU A 41 -12.67 -6.79 4.08
C LEU A 41 -12.85 -7.50 2.74
N PHE A 42 -13.09 -6.73 1.69
CA PHE A 42 -13.31 -7.23 0.34
C PHE A 42 -12.35 -6.55 -0.65
N PRO A 43 -11.69 -7.31 -1.54
CA PRO A 43 -10.99 -6.71 -2.66
C PRO A 43 -12.01 -6.07 -3.60
N VAL A 44 -11.75 -4.85 -4.06
CA VAL A 44 -12.58 -4.20 -5.07
C VAL A 44 -12.32 -4.88 -6.40
N LYS A 45 -13.33 -5.58 -6.95
CA LYS A 45 -13.23 -6.16 -8.29
C LYS A 45 -13.20 -5.03 -9.32
N LEU A 46 -12.08 -4.88 -9.99
CA LEU A 46 -12.03 -4.13 -11.23
C LEU A 46 -12.78 -4.95 -12.28
N LYS A 47 -14.02 -4.55 -12.62
CA LYS A 47 -14.65 -5.02 -13.85
C LYS A 47 -13.94 -4.31 -14.99
N SER A 48 -13.30 -5.04 -15.88
CA SER A 48 -12.89 -4.49 -17.16
C SER A 48 -13.30 -5.46 -18.27
N GLN A 49 -13.93 -4.94 -19.33
CA GLN A 49 -13.90 -5.59 -20.64
C GLN A 49 -12.78 -5.00 -21.52
N ASP A 50 -12.17 -3.88 -21.11
CA ASP A 50 -11.15 -3.16 -21.89
C ASP A 50 -9.85 -2.80 -21.11
N GLU A 51 -9.73 -3.08 -19.79
CA GLU A 51 -8.49 -2.80 -19.03
C GLU A 51 -7.57 -4.04 -18.91
N ASP A 52 -8.07 -5.26 -19.17
CA ASP A 52 -7.33 -6.50 -18.96
C ASP A 52 -6.21 -6.73 -20.00
N GLN A 53 -6.21 -6.02 -21.14
CA GLN A 53 -5.06 -6.02 -22.07
C GLN A 53 -3.91 -5.13 -21.60
N ASP A 54 -4.18 -4.09 -20.80
CA ASP A 54 -3.16 -3.24 -20.18
C ASP A 54 -2.60 -3.82 -18.88
N LEU A 55 -3.20 -4.89 -18.34
CA LEU A 55 -2.77 -5.54 -17.09
C LEU A 55 -1.78 -6.71 -17.28
N LEU A 56 -1.42 -7.05 -18.52
CA LEU A 56 -0.29 -7.94 -18.79
C LEU A 56 1.04 -7.15 -18.67
N GLY A 57 1.38 -6.74 -17.44
CA GLY A 57 2.70 -6.17 -17.12
C GLY A 57 2.80 -5.05 -16.08
N THR A 58 1.85 -4.83 -15.15
CA THR A 58 1.77 -3.53 -14.46
C THR A 58 2.06 -3.54 -12.94
N MET A 59 3.36 -3.59 -12.61
CA MET A 59 3.93 -2.74 -11.54
C MET A 59 4.66 -1.60 -12.28
N PRO A 60 4.75 -0.35 -11.77
CA PRO A 60 5.21 0.80 -12.57
C PRO A 60 6.55 0.57 -13.28
N ASP A 61 6.69 1.18 -14.46
CA ASP A 61 7.82 1.00 -15.40
C ASP A 61 9.23 1.22 -14.80
N ARG A 62 9.35 1.87 -13.62
CA ARG A 62 10.64 2.05 -12.93
C ARG A 62 10.53 1.97 -11.41
N VAL A 63 11.24 1.00 -10.84
CA VAL A 63 11.68 1.03 -9.43
C VAL A 63 12.68 2.17 -9.28
N VAL A 64 12.49 3.05 -8.30
CA VAL A 64 13.40 4.17 -8.03
C VAL A 64 14.36 3.76 -6.92
N GLY A 65 15.66 3.69 -7.21
CA GLY A 65 16.67 3.58 -6.15
C GLY A 65 16.73 4.87 -5.35
N LEU A 66 16.58 4.80 -4.03
CA LEU A 66 16.78 5.97 -3.19
C LEU A 66 18.27 6.32 -3.20
N CYS A 67 18.60 7.59 -3.41
CA CYS A 67 19.98 8.04 -3.40
C CYS A 67 20.62 7.82 -2.01
N SER A 68 21.95 7.81 -1.93
CA SER A 68 22.68 7.60 -0.67
C SER A 68 22.24 8.58 0.43
N ARG A 69 21.91 9.82 0.06
CA ARG A 69 21.39 10.84 0.97
C ARG A 69 20.02 10.47 1.56
N ALA A 70 19.07 10.05 0.73
CA ALA A 70 17.75 9.59 1.17
C ALA A 70 17.81 8.33 2.05
N ASN A 71 18.87 7.51 1.94
CA ASN A 71 19.12 6.38 2.84
C ASN A 71 19.74 6.78 4.18
N ALA A 72 20.49 7.89 4.21
CA ALA A 72 21.21 8.39 5.39
C ALA A 72 20.35 9.33 6.25
N GLU A 73 19.40 10.02 5.63
CA GLU A 73 18.51 10.98 6.28
C GLU A 73 17.18 10.33 6.71
N ALA A 74 16.43 11.03 7.55
CA ALA A 74 15.02 10.70 7.79
C ALA A 74 14.21 11.09 6.55
N LEU A 75 13.20 10.28 6.22
CA LEU A 75 12.23 10.60 5.18
C LEU A 75 10.88 10.86 5.81
N ASP A 76 10.15 11.84 5.30
CA ASP A 76 8.80 12.14 5.73
C ASP A 76 7.82 11.79 4.61
N LEU A 77 6.90 10.89 4.92
CA LEU A 77 5.72 10.62 4.11
C LEU A 77 4.60 11.52 4.60
N LYS A 78 4.10 12.40 3.75
CA LYS A 78 3.00 13.31 4.07
C LYS A 78 1.78 13.04 3.19
N LEU A 79 0.62 13.14 3.81
CA LEU A 79 -0.67 12.92 3.18
C LEU A 79 -1.43 14.23 3.10
N PHE A 80 -2.03 14.48 1.94
CA PHE A 80 -2.88 15.63 1.67
C PHE A 80 -4.16 15.14 1.01
N TRP A 81 -5.30 15.72 1.38
CA TRP A 81 -6.57 15.44 0.69
C TRP A 81 -7.52 16.64 0.75
N LYS A 82 -8.40 16.71 -0.25
CA LYS A 82 -9.49 17.69 -0.33
C LYS A 82 -10.80 16.94 -0.41
N GLY A 83 -11.70 17.15 0.55
CA GLY A 83 -13.00 16.46 0.62
C GLY A 83 -13.46 16.24 2.04
N GLN A 84 -14.64 15.65 2.20
CA GLN A 84 -15.18 15.26 3.52
C GLN A 84 -14.56 13.94 3.96
N GLY A 85 -14.27 13.81 5.27
CA GLY A 85 -13.59 12.66 5.86
C GLY A 85 -12.12 12.95 6.20
N GLN A 86 -11.44 11.94 6.73
CA GLN A 86 -10.02 11.99 7.09
C GLN A 86 -9.25 10.86 6.41
N LEU A 87 -7.97 11.09 6.15
CA LEU A 87 -7.07 10.10 5.58
C LEU A 87 -6.00 9.74 6.60
N LYS A 88 -5.87 8.44 6.85
CA LYS A 88 -4.88 7.85 7.76
C LYS A 88 -3.97 6.90 7.00
N CYS A 89 -2.82 6.56 7.59
CA CYS A 89 -1.86 5.64 6.98
C CYS A 89 -1.47 4.50 7.94
N VAL A 90 -1.62 3.27 7.47
CA VAL A 90 -1.04 2.07 8.07
C VAL A 90 0.28 1.78 7.37
N CYS A 91 1.38 1.69 8.10
CA CYS A 91 2.62 1.14 7.58
C CYS A 91 2.79 -0.30 8.02
N LEU A 92 2.98 -1.20 7.07
CA LEU A 92 3.18 -2.62 7.30
C LEU A 92 4.63 -2.99 7.10
N LEU A 93 5.18 -3.75 8.03
CA LEU A 93 6.55 -4.25 7.98
C LEU A 93 6.56 -5.73 7.59
N MET A 94 7.40 -6.07 6.62
CA MET A 94 7.50 -7.42 6.09
C MET A 94 8.94 -7.94 5.99
N THR A 95 9.09 -9.25 6.11
CA THR A 95 10.34 -9.96 5.85
C THR A 95 10.56 -10.21 4.36
N LYS A 96 11.79 -10.60 3.99
CA LYS A 96 12.16 -11.01 2.63
C LYS A 96 11.36 -12.21 2.11
N GLU A 97 10.93 -13.11 3.01
CA GLU A 97 10.04 -14.25 2.69
C GLU A 97 8.58 -13.85 2.48
N GLY A 98 8.25 -12.57 2.68
CA GLY A 98 6.89 -12.05 2.64
C GLY A 98 6.05 -12.43 3.87
N LYS A 99 6.69 -12.59 5.03
CA LYS A 99 5.99 -12.71 6.31
C LYS A 99 5.70 -11.32 6.87
N TYR A 100 4.51 -11.14 7.39
CA TYR A 100 4.12 -9.97 8.14
C TYR A 100 4.83 -9.95 9.49
N LEU A 101 5.41 -8.82 9.87
CA LEU A 101 6.11 -8.62 11.14
C LEU A 101 5.25 -7.83 12.13
N ARG A 102 4.83 -6.63 11.70
CA ARG A 102 4.13 -5.64 12.52
C ARG A 102 3.52 -4.57 11.61
N HIS A 103 2.55 -3.84 12.12
CA HIS A 103 2.09 -2.58 11.55
C HIS A 103 2.42 -1.42 12.50
N VAL A 104 2.54 -0.23 11.93
CA VAL A 104 2.61 1.05 12.65
C VAL A 104 1.37 1.85 12.30
N TRP A 105 0.64 2.28 13.32
CA TRP A 105 -0.60 3.04 13.22
C TRP A 105 -0.60 4.27 14.14
N GLU A 106 -1.63 5.11 14.00
CA GLU A 106 -1.88 6.22 14.93
C GLU A 106 -1.92 5.72 16.38
N GLY A 107 -1.11 6.35 17.25
CA GLY A 107 -0.98 5.97 18.65
C GLY A 107 0.19 5.02 18.95
N ASP A 108 0.84 4.42 17.96
CA ASP A 108 2.11 3.72 18.17
C ASP A 108 3.21 4.74 18.49
N SER A 109 3.57 4.84 19.77
CA SER A 109 4.67 5.70 20.22
C SER A 109 6.00 5.03 19.89
N HIS A 110 6.52 5.33 18.69
CA HIS A 110 7.84 4.99 18.17
C HIS A 110 8.11 3.48 18.01
N PHE A 111 7.98 2.99 16.77
CA PHE A 111 8.72 1.80 16.36
C PHE A 111 10.13 2.22 15.96
N GLU A 112 11.12 1.34 16.16
CA GLU A 112 12.51 1.66 15.81
C GLU A 112 12.61 2.09 14.34
N GLY A 113 12.85 3.37 14.12
CA GLY A 113 12.96 3.97 12.78
C GLY A 113 11.65 4.37 12.10
N ILE A 114 10.46 4.23 12.73
CA ILE A 114 9.20 4.75 12.18
C ILE A 114 8.38 5.45 13.26
N GLN A 115 7.96 6.67 12.96
CA GLN A 115 7.13 7.48 13.84
C GLN A 115 5.91 8.01 13.09
N TYR A 116 4.72 7.74 13.63
CA TYR A 116 3.47 8.34 13.17
C TYR A 116 3.22 9.66 13.90
N THR A 117 2.86 10.71 13.16
CA THR A 117 2.40 11.97 13.74
C THR A 117 1.00 12.26 13.19
N ALA A 118 0.01 12.12 14.07
CA ALA A 118 -1.35 12.56 13.79
C ALA A 118 -1.40 14.09 13.89
N HIS A 119 -1.90 14.75 12.85
CA HIS A 119 -2.18 16.17 12.89
C HIS A 119 -3.71 16.36 12.98
N GLN A 120 -4.14 17.44 13.63
CA GLN A 120 -5.57 17.72 13.70
C GLN A 120 -6.14 17.86 12.29
N PRO A 121 -7.32 17.27 12.02
CA PRO A 121 -7.94 17.33 10.71
C PRO A 121 -8.20 18.80 10.35
N ARG A 122 -7.54 19.27 9.29
CA ARG A 122 -7.93 20.49 8.59
C ARG A 122 -8.36 20.10 7.20
N SER A 123 -9.66 19.86 7.03
CA SER A 123 -10.26 19.92 5.70
C SER A 123 -10.03 21.35 5.20
N LEU A 124 -9.15 21.53 4.23
CA LEU A 124 -9.00 22.82 3.57
C LEU A 124 -10.32 23.13 2.86
N GLN A 125 -10.94 24.26 3.22
CA GLN A 125 -12.11 24.72 2.51
C GLN A 125 -11.67 25.18 1.12
N ALA A 126 -12.48 24.88 0.10
CA ALA A 126 -12.16 25.17 -1.30
C ALA A 126 -11.91 26.66 -1.62
N SER A 127 -12.13 27.58 -0.66
CA SER A 127 -11.93 29.03 -0.78
C SER A 127 -10.55 29.54 -0.37
N GLU A 128 -9.66 28.69 0.16
CA GLU A 128 -8.30 29.08 0.57
C GLU A 128 -7.23 28.75 -0.49
N ILE A 129 -7.65 28.33 -1.67
CA ILE A 129 -6.80 27.74 -2.73
C ILE A 129 -6.94 28.62 -3.97
N ASP A 130 -6.07 29.62 -4.09
CA ASP A 130 -5.99 30.54 -5.24
C ASP A 130 -4.48 30.81 -5.51
N GLY A 131 -3.77 29.77 -5.97
CA GLY A 131 -2.34 29.79 -6.30
C GLY A 131 -1.98 28.88 -7.47
N ASP A 132 -0.82 29.11 -8.09
CA ASP A 132 -0.29 28.23 -9.15
C ASP A 132 0.03 26.84 -8.57
N ASP A 133 -0.42 25.79 -9.27
CA ASP A 133 -0.56 24.39 -8.82
C ASP A 133 0.69 23.75 -8.16
N GLU A 134 1.92 24.21 -8.44
CA GLU A 134 3.17 23.60 -7.92
C GLU A 134 3.69 24.24 -6.62
N GLU A 135 3.71 25.57 -6.52
CA GLU A 135 4.13 26.26 -5.28
C GLU A 135 3.10 26.05 -4.17
N GLU A 136 1.82 25.99 -4.54
CA GLU A 136 0.73 25.66 -3.62
C GLU A 136 0.83 24.21 -3.13
N PHE A 137 1.18 23.25 -3.99
CA PHE A 137 1.43 21.88 -3.58
C PHE A 137 2.60 21.75 -2.59
N LEU A 138 3.70 22.48 -2.81
CA LEU A 138 4.85 22.50 -1.90
C LEU A 138 4.51 23.17 -0.56
N HIS A 139 3.68 24.21 -0.57
CA HIS A 139 3.20 24.87 0.66
C HIS A 139 2.16 24.01 1.41
N LEU A 140 1.29 23.28 0.72
CA LEU A 140 0.26 22.45 1.35
C LEU A 140 0.84 21.13 1.89
N SER A 141 1.80 20.53 1.17
CA SER A 141 2.58 19.37 1.64
C SER A 141 3.47 19.69 2.85
N THR A 142 3.64 20.96 3.22
CA THR A 142 4.38 21.35 4.43
C THR A 142 3.50 21.68 5.63
N VAL A 143 2.18 21.89 5.44
CA VAL A 143 1.34 22.55 6.46
C VAL A 143 0.12 21.72 6.94
N ALA A 144 -0.35 20.71 6.19
CA ALA A 144 -1.57 19.99 6.57
C ALA A 144 -1.52 18.47 6.30
N GLY A 145 -1.96 17.69 7.30
CA GLY A 145 -2.25 16.25 7.20
C GLY A 145 -1.38 15.36 8.08
N ASP A 146 -1.80 14.11 8.25
CA ASP A 146 -1.04 13.10 8.99
C ASP A 146 0.29 12.80 8.29
N SER A 147 1.33 12.58 9.08
CA SER A 147 2.68 12.32 8.58
C SER A 147 3.32 11.10 9.22
N MET A 148 4.22 10.47 8.47
CA MET A 148 5.03 9.36 8.96
C MET A 148 6.49 9.63 8.68
N SER A 149 7.28 9.75 9.75
CA SER A 149 8.73 9.90 9.65
C SER A 149 9.41 8.52 9.65
N LEU A 150 10.33 8.32 8.71
CA LEU A 150 10.95 7.06 8.35
C LEU A 150 12.48 7.21 8.41
N HIS A 151 13.09 6.65 9.43
CA HIS A 151 14.54 6.48 9.51
C HIS A 151 14.90 5.07 9.06
N LEU A 152 14.94 4.86 7.74
CA LEU A 152 15.12 3.55 7.13
C LEU A 152 16.40 2.82 7.58
N GLY A 153 17.48 3.56 7.85
CA GLY A 153 18.74 3.02 8.38
C GLY A 153 18.68 2.52 9.84
N ARG A 154 17.63 2.89 10.59
CA ARG A 154 17.39 2.41 11.96
C ARG A 154 16.48 1.17 12.00
N LEU A 155 15.91 0.77 10.87
CA LEU A 155 15.08 -0.43 10.81
C LEU A 155 15.94 -1.68 11.00
N GLN A 156 15.43 -2.61 11.82
CA GLN A 156 16.05 -3.92 12.06
C GLN A 156 16.31 -4.67 10.75
N GLU A 157 17.38 -5.47 10.72
CA GLU A 157 17.83 -6.17 9.50
C GLU A 157 16.80 -7.13 8.90
N ASN A 158 15.92 -7.68 9.73
CA ASN A 158 14.85 -8.57 9.31
C ASN A 158 13.68 -7.83 8.60
N VAL A 159 13.58 -6.51 8.75
CA VAL A 159 12.61 -5.68 8.01
C VAL A 159 13.13 -5.48 6.60
N PHE A 160 12.52 -6.19 5.65
CA PHE A 160 12.86 -6.10 4.24
C PHE A 160 12.07 -5.03 3.51
N ALA A 161 10.81 -4.81 3.89
CA ALA A 161 9.95 -3.84 3.24
C ALA A 161 8.97 -3.14 4.20
N CYS A 162 8.62 -1.91 3.84
CA CYS A 162 7.58 -1.08 4.41
C CYS A 162 6.52 -0.83 3.33
N ILE A 163 5.28 -1.24 3.57
CA ILE A 163 4.16 -1.07 2.65
C ILE A 163 3.16 -0.11 3.29
N PHE A 164 2.70 0.86 2.52
CA PHE A 164 1.85 1.93 3.04
C PHE A 164 0.44 1.75 2.50
N ALA A 165 -0.53 1.62 3.41
CA ALA A 165 -1.95 1.56 3.08
C ALA A 165 -2.64 2.81 3.63
N LEU A 166 -3.35 3.51 2.75
CA LEU A 166 -4.16 4.66 3.09
C LEU A 166 -5.56 4.19 3.46
N VAL A 167 -6.12 4.74 4.54
CA VAL A 167 -7.42 4.39 5.07
C VAL A 167 -8.25 5.68 5.19
N GLY A 168 -9.42 5.69 4.58
CA GLY A 168 -10.40 6.76 4.73
C GLY A 168 -11.28 6.53 5.96
N THR A 169 -11.48 7.58 6.77
CA THR A 169 -12.20 7.53 8.04
C THR A 169 -13.17 8.70 8.17
N ASP A 170 -14.33 8.51 8.81
CA ASP A 170 -15.34 9.56 9.03
C ASP A 170 -15.25 10.04 10.49
N ASP A 171 -15.20 11.36 10.71
CA ASP A 171 -15.32 12.07 12.00
C ASP A 171 -15.25 11.22 13.29
N GLY A 172 -14.07 10.65 13.57
CA GLY A 172 -13.78 9.92 14.81
C GLY A 172 -14.10 8.42 14.81
N LEU A 173 -14.72 7.89 13.75
CA LEU A 173 -14.83 6.46 13.50
C LEU A 173 -13.54 5.92 12.91
N ALA A 174 -13.18 4.71 13.34
CA ALA A 174 -11.99 4.00 12.87
C ALA A 174 -11.97 3.79 11.35
N PHE A 175 -13.14 3.54 10.76
CA PHE A 175 -13.34 3.26 9.35
C PHE A 175 -14.64 3.93 8.90
N ALA A 176 -14.54 4.71 7.83
CA ALA A 176 -15.68 5.35 7.21
C ALA A 176 -16.55 4.37 6.43
N SER A 177 -17.67 4.87 5.93
CA SER A 177 -18.42 4.20 4.85
C SER A 177 -17.51 3.82 3.68
N ASP A 178 -17.90 2.78 2.95
CA ASP A 178 -17.10 2.23 1.86
C ASP A 178 -16.95 3.15 0.65
N ASP A 179 -17.65 4.29 0.63
CA ASP A 179 -17.59 5.31 -0.40
C ASP A 179 -16.77 6.54 0.00
N VAL A 180 -16.20 6.61 1.22
CA VAL A 180 -15.52 7.82 1.72
C VAL A 180 -14.46 8.37 0.77
N LEU A 181 -13.66 7.50 0.14
CA LEU A 181 -12.58 7.96 -0.74
C LEU A 181 -13.12 8.46 -2.09
N GLN A 182 -14.38 8.18 -2.44
CA GLN A 182 -15.05 8.83 -3.57
C GLN A 182 -15.40 10.30 -3.27
N GLN A 183 -15.57 10.63 -1.98
CA GLN A 183 -15.90 11.99 -1.54
C GLN A 183 -14.68 12.91 -1.52
N PHE A 184 -13.48 12.33 -1.66
CA PHE A 184 -12.25 13.08 -1.85
C PHE A 184 -12.14 13.55 -3.30
N GLN A 185 -12.11 14.87 -3.48
CA GLN A 185 -11.87 15.52 -4.76
C GLN A 185 -10.42 15.29 -5.22
N GLU A 186 -9.50 15.31 -4.26
CA GLU A 186 -8.08 15.10 -4.46
C GLU A 186 -7.46 14.36 -3.27
N LEU A 187 -6.56 13.43 -3.56
CA LEU A 187 -5.67 12.76 -2.62
C LEU A 187 -4.26 12.87 -3.17
N THR A 188 -3.33 13.35 -2.34
CA THR A 188 -1.93 13.49 -2.70
C THR A 188 -1.04 12.95 -1.59
N MET A 189 -0.01 12.22 -1.98
CA MET A 189 0.97 11.65 -1.07
C MET A 189 2.36 12.01 -1.56
N ALA A 190 3.18 12.55 -0.67
CA ALA A 190 4.53 13.00 -0.99
C ALA A 190 5.56 12.38 -0.04
N LEU A 191 6.67 11.91 -0.60
CA LEU A 191 7.85 11.48 0.14
C LEU A 191 8.98 12.48 -0.11
N HIS A 192 9.58 12.99 0.95
CA HIS A 192 10.69 13.94 0.91
C HIS A 192 11.67 13.64 2.05
N PRO A 193 12.94 14.04 1.93
CA PRO A 193 13.84 14.05 3.08
C PRO A 193 13.33 15.03 4.15
N ALA A 194 13.38 14.66 5.42
CA ALA A 194 12.83 15.49 6.52
C ALA A 194 13.49 16.86 6.66
N GLN A 195 14.72 17.01 6.17
CA GLN A 195 15.49 18.27 6.21
C GLN A 195 15.52 19.01 4.86
N SER A 196 14.75 18.56 3.88
CA SER A 196 14.73 19.11 2.53
C SER A 196 13.30 19.34 2.05
N GLN A 197 13.09 20.35 1.22
CA GLN A 197 11.84 20.51 0.46
C GLN A 197 11.86 19.74 -0.86
N GLU A 198 12.96 19.05 -1.17
CA GLU A 198 13.06 18.21 -2.36
C GLU A 198 12.09 17.02 -2.28
N VAL A 199 11.21 16.93 -3.26
CA VAL A 199 10.25 15.84 -3.38
C VAL A 199 10.91 14.66 -4.11
N ILE A 200 11.04 13.52 -3.41
CA ILE A 200 11.55 12.27 -3.99
C ILE A 200 10.46 11.59 -4.82
N PHE A 201 9.23 11.64 -4.32
CA PHE A 201 8.10 10.97 -4.94
C PHE A 201 6.81 11.72 -4.59
N THR A 202 5.97 11.94 -5.60
CA THR A 202 4.60 12.39 -5.42
C THR A 202 3.66 11.45 -6.15
N TYR A 203 2.58 11.11 -5.47
CA TYR A 203 1.42 10.49 -6.06
C TYR A 203 0.22 11.42 -5.91
N ARG A 204 -0.52 11.67 -7.00
CA ARG A 204 -1.74 12.48 -7.03
C ARG A 204 -2.87 11.66 -7.63
N GLN A 205 -4.04 11.71 -7.00
CA GLN A 205 -5.25 11.02 -7.41
C GLN A 205 -6.43 11.97 -7.31
N GLY A 206 -7.11 12.20 -8.42
CA GLY A 206 -8.43 12.83 -8.40
C GLY A 206 -9.51 11.89 -7.88
N ALA A 207 -10.75 12.37 -7.87
CA ALA A 207 -11.91 11.62 -7.38
C ALA A 207 -11.95 10.15 -7.84
N LEU A 208 -12.05 9.25 -6.87
CA LEU A 208 -12.15 7.82 -7.12
C LEU A 208 -13.57 7.47 -7.57
N ARG A 209 -13.68 6.66 -8.63
CA ARG A 209 -14.97 6.26 -9.21
C ARG A 209 -15.57 4.99 -8.58
N LYS A 210 -14.91 4.39 -7.58
CA LYS A 210 -15.28 3.09 -7.00
C LYS A 210 -15.33 3.17 -5.48
N GLU A 211 -16.31 2.49 -4.90
CA GLU A 211 -16.50 2.39 -3.45
C GLU A 211 -15.29 1.65 -2.87
N CYS A 212 -14.39 2.41 -2.26
CA CYS A 212 -13.30 1.91 -1.45
C CYS A 212 -13.02 2.87 -0.29
N ASN A 213 -12.54 2.32 0.81
CA ASN A 213 -12.06 3.06 1.97
C ASN A 213 -10.62 2.69 2.35
N ILE A 214 -9.98 1.78 1.61
CA ILE A 214 -8.57 1.41 1.83
C ILE A 214 -7.86 1.26 0.50
N ILE A 215 -6.63 1.78 0.39
CA ILE A 215 -5.81 1.69 -0.82
C ILE A 215 -4.33 1.55 -0.50
N THR A 216 -3.59 0.67 -1.17
CA THR A 216 -2.13 0.52 -0.96
C THR A 216 -1.34 1.43 -1.91
N SER A 217 -0.48 2.28 -1.37
CA SER A 217 0.08 3.44 -2.08
C SER A 217 1.50 3.26 -2.61
N LEU A 218 2.43 2.83 -1.75
CA LEU A 218 3.81 2.61 -2.12
C LEU A 218 4.43 1.49 -1.29
N CYS A 219 5.53 0.96 -1.81
CA CYS A 219 6.38 -0.01 -1.15
C CYS A 219 7.82 0.52 -1.12
N LEU A 220 8.39 0.63 0.07
CA LEU A 220 9.84 0.80 0.25
C LEU A 220 10.43 -0.57 0.59
N TYR A 221 11.48 -0.99 -0.08
CA TYR A 221 12.14 -2.26 0.25
C TYR A 221 13.66 -2.17 0.13
N ARG A 222 14.36 -3.07 0.84
CA ARG A 222 15.82 -3.17 0.79
C ARG A 222 16.27 -3.62 -0.59
N GLY A 223 17.01 -2.77 -1.26
CA GLY A 223 17.77 -3.04 -2.48
C GLY A 223 19.15 -3.66 -2.20
N PRO A 224 19.97 -3.82 -3.27
CA PRO A 224 21.34 -4.28 -3.18
C PRO A 224 22.18 -3.46 -2.21
N HIS A 225 23.13 -4.10 -1.54
CA HIS A 225 24.08 -3.44 -0.64
C HIS A 225 23.40 -2.61 0.46
N HIS A 226 22.27 -3.10 0.97
CA HIS A 226 21.49 -2.46 2.05
C HIS A 226 20.95 -1.05 1.72
N THR A 227 20.88 -0.69 0.43
CA THR A 227 20.16 0.51 0.00
C THR A 227 18.65 0.30 0.09
N TRP A 228 17.86 1.36 0.03
CA TRP A 228 16.40 1.27 -0.09
C TRP A 228 15.94 1.66 -1.49
N ARG A 229 14.88 1.01 -1.94
CA ARG A 229 14.23 1.24 -3.23
C ARG A 229 12.78 1.60 -2.99
N LEU A 230 12.28 2.57 -3.74
CA LEU A 230 10.89 2.97 -3.78
C LEU A 230 10.21 2.33 -4.99
N GLU A 231 9.05 1.76 -4.73
CA GLU A 231 8.19 1.18 -5.72
C GLU A 231 6.77 1.71 -5.53
N PRO A 232 6.27 2.53 -6.47
CA PRO A 232 4.89 2.97 -6.44
C PRO A 232 3.98 1.74 -6.59
N MET A 233 2.94 1.65 -5.75
CA MET A 233 1.93 0.62 -5.89
C MET A 233 0.79 1.21 -6.70
N GLN A 234 0.29 0.49 -7.71
CA GLN A 234 -0.92 0.93 -8.40
C GLN A 234 -2.09 0.84 -7.42
N LEU A 235 -2.46 2.01 -6.89
CA LEU A 235 -3.44 2.17 -5.82
C LEU A 235 -4.75 1.42 -6.12
N HIS A 236 -5.28 1.55 -7.33
CA HIS A 236 -6.52 0.88 -7.73
C HIS A 236 -6.45 -0.67 -7.74
N LEU A 237 -5.29 -1.28 -8.02
CA LEU A 237 -5.12 -2.74 -8.00
C LEU A 237 -5.20 -3.33 -6.59
N PHE A 238 -4.87 -2.51 -5.59
CA PHE A 238 -4.86 -2.89 -4.18
C PHE A 238 -5.90 -2.10 -3.37
N SER A 239 -6.98 -1.65 -4.03
CA SER A 239 -8.14 -1.07 -3.38
C SER A 239 -8.97 -2.15 -2.68
N MET A 240 -9.38 -1.83 -1.45
CA MET A 240 -10.21 -2.68 -0.63
C MET A 240 -11.37 -1.88 -0.04
N ARG A 241 -12.40 -2.62 0.33
CA ARG A 241 -13.59 -2.15 1.01
C ARG A 241 -13.70 -2.83 2.36
N ALA A 242 -13.78 -2.04 3.42
CA ALA A 242 -14.07 -2.42 4.79
C ALA A 242 -15.54 -2.09 5.12
N ASN A 243 -16.32 -3.08 5.54
CA ASN A 243 -17.76 -2.96 5.83
C ASN A 243 -18.10 -3.09 7.32
N LYS A 244 -17.22 -2.62 8.21
CA LYS A 244 -17.43 -2.72 9.65
C LYS A 244 -16.91 -1.47 10.37
N ALA A 245 -17.79 -0.48 10.51
CA ALA A 245 -17.48 0.81 11.14
C ALA A 245 -17.26 0.71 12.67
N ASP A 246 -17.76 -0.36 13.30
CA ASP A 246 -17.78 -0.51 14.77
C ASP A 246 -16.52 -1.16 15.37
N LEU A 247 -15.51 -1.49 14.55
CA LEU A 247 -14.24 -2.02 15.07
C LEU A 247 -13.42 -0.89 15.69
N ASP A 248 -12.69 -1.22 16.76
CA ASP A 248 -11.71 -0.28 17.28
C ASP A 248 -10.59 -0.03 16.25
N PRO A 249 -10.00 1.20 16.21
CA PRO A 249 -9.03 1.57 15.19
C PRO A 249 -7.80 0.64 15.11
N ALA A 250 -7.29 0.18 16.25
CA ALA A 250 -6.09 -0.64 16.29
C ALA A 250 -6.33 -2.03 15.72
N SER A 251 -7.41 -2.70 16.14
CA SER A 251 -7.78 -4.03 15.61
C SER A 251 -8.06 -3.97 14.11
N ALA A 252 -8.69 -2.91 13.63
CA ALA A 252 -8.99 -2.81 12.22
C ALA A 252 -7.77 -2.40 11.37
N ALA A 253 -6.84 -1.59 11.90
CA ALA A 253 -5.53 -1.38 11.28
C ALA A 253 -4.73 -2.70 11.19
N GLU A 254 -4.79 -3.53 12.24
CA GLU A 254 -4.16 -4.86 12.26
C GLU A 254 -4.74 -5.79 11.19
N GLU A 255 -6.06 -5.83 11.03
CA GLU A 255 -6.73 -6.66 10.01
C GLU A 255 -6.41 -6.18 8.58
N VAL A 256 -6.41 -4.86 8.35
CA VAL A 256 -5.94 -4.28 7.08
C VAL A 256 -4.51 -4.72 6.81
N ALA A 257 -3.65 -4.65 7.83
CA ALA A 257 -2.26 -5.04 7.70
C ALA A 257 -2.12 -6.52 7.30
N HIS A 258 -2.82 -7.42 8.00
CA HIS A 258 -2.83 -8.85 7.70
C HIS A 258 -3.33 -9.14 6.29
N PHE A 259 -4.43 -8.49 5.88
CA PHE A 259 -5.00 -8.68 4.56
C PHE A 259 -4.03 -8.23 3.47
N VAL A 260 -3.53 -6.99 3.54
CA VAL A 260 -2.59 -6.44 2.55
C VAL A 260 -1.33 -7.31 2.48
N ALA A 261 -0.76 -7.68 3.64
CA ALA A 261 0.41 -8.56 3.70
C ALA A 261 0.17 -9.91 2.99
N SER A 262 -1.04 -10.47 3.08
CA SER A 262 -1.40 -11.69 2.35
C SER A 262 -1.39 -11.50 0.83
N LYS A 263 -1.81 -10.32 0.35
CA LYS A 263 -1.91 -9.98 -1.07
C LYS A 263 -0.57 -9.65 -1.70
N VAL A 264 0.32 -9.02 -0.95
CA VAL A 264 1.64 -8.55 -1.44
C VAL A 264 2.79 -9.50 -1.09
N ARG A 265 2.51 -10.65 -0.45
CA ARG A 265 3.54 -11.66 -0.14
C ARG A 265 4.34 -12.11 -1.35
N TRP A 266 3.69 -12.29 -2.50
CA TRP A 266 4.36 -12.71 -3.74
C TRP A 266 5.33 -11.62 -4.23
N LEU A 267 4.95 -10.35 -4.09
CA LEU A 267 5.78 -9.20 -4.46
C LEU A 267 7.08 -9.20 -3.65
N MET A 268 7.03 -9.46 -2.34
CA MET A 268 8.22 -9.51 -1.49
C MET A 268 9.22 -10.57 -1.94
N LYS A 269 8.72 -11.76 -2.30
CA LYS A 269 9.56 -12.85 -2.81
C LYS A 269 10.21 -12.49 -4.13
N ASP A 270 9.45 -11.88 -5.04
CA ASP A 270 9.95 -11.43 -6.33
C ASP A 270 11.02 -10.34 -6.18
N ARG A 271 10.77 -9.31 -5.36
CA ARG A 271 11.74 -8.24 -5.10
C ARG A 271 12.99 -8.75 -4.40
N CYS A 272 12.86 -9.67 -3.44
CA CYS A 272 14.02 -10.33 -2.82
C CYS A 272 14.88 -11.07 -3.87
N TRP A 273 14.25 -11.75 -4.83
CA TRP A 273 14.96 -12.43 -5.90
C TRP A 273 15.67 -11.44 -6.83
N LYS A 274 14.98 -10.36 -7.24
CA LYS A 274 15.56 -9.29 -8.06
C LYS A 274 16.77 -8.66 -7.40
N VAL A 275 16.69 -8.36 -6.10
CA VAL A 275 17.81 -7.80 -5.32
C VAL A 275 19.00 -8.74 -5.30
N ALA A 276 18.77 -10.03 -5.02
CA ALA A 276 19.84 -11.03 -5.04
C ALA A 276 20.45 -11.24 -6.44
N SER A 277 19.66 -11.09 -7.50
CA SER A 277 20.13 -11.14 -8.88
C SER A 277 21.05 -9.96 -9.20
N ASP A 278 20.63 -8.74 -8.83
CA ASP A 278 21.41 -7.51 -9.02
C ASP A 278 22.74 -7.57 -8.25
N GLU A 279 22.74 -8.03 -6.99
CA GLU A 279 23.97 -8.17 -6.17
C GLU A 279 24.99 -9.15 -6.76
N ARG A 280 24.52 -10.15 -7.49
CA ARG A 280 25.37 -11.16 -8.15
C ARG A 280 25.79 -10.75 -9.56
N GLY A 281 25.37 -9.58 -10.04
CA GLY A 281 25.63 -9.13 -11.41
C GLY A 281 24.97 -10.02 -12.46
N LEU A 282 23.89 -10.73 -12.11
CA LEU A 282 23.21 -11.70 -12.99
C LEU A 282 22.26 -11.03 -13.99
N HIS A 283 22.53 -9.78 -14.38
CA HIS A 283 21.76 -9.12 -15.41
C HIS A 283 21.88 -9.94 -16.71
N LEU A 284 20.79 -10.62 -17.09
CA LEU A 284 20.62 -11.06 -18.46
C LEU A 284 20.61 -9.78 -19.30
N PRO A 285 21.48 -9.62 -20.30
CA PRO A 285 21.36 -8.52 -21.22
C PRO A 285 20.00 -8.62 -21.91
N GLY A 286 19.05 -7.81 -21.43
CA GLY A 286 17.86 -7.48 -22.17
C GLY A 286 18.31 -6.74 -23.41
N ASN A 287 17.88 -7.24 -24.56
CA ASN A 287 18.16 -6.68 -25.88
C ASN A 287 17.59 -5.25 -25.95
N ASN A 288 18.37 -4.26 -25.52
CA ASN A 288 18.02 -2.84 -25.57
C ASN A 288 18.16 -2.36 -27.02
N ASN A 289 17.16 -2.69 -27.83
CA ASN A 289 16.67 -1.79 -28.87
C ASN A 289 15.35 -1.25 -28.36
N CYS A 290 15.37 -0.03 -27.80
CA CYS A 290 14.31 0.98 -27.81
C CYS A 290 14.83 2.25 -27.12
#